data_AF-A0A3M7BRN3-F1
#
_entry.id   AF-A0A3M7BRN3-F1
#
_cell.length_a   1.000
_cell.length_b   1.000
_cell.length_c   1.000
_cell.angle_alpha   90.00
_cell.angle_beta   90.00
_cell.angle_gamma   90.00
#
_symmetry.space_group_name_H-M   'P 1'
#
loop_
_entity.id
_entity.type
_entity.pdbx_description
1 polymer ?
#
loop_
_entity_poly.entity_id
_entity_poly.type
_entity_poly.pdbx_seq_one_letter_code
_entity_poly.pdbx_strand_id
1 'polypeptide(L)'
;TASDFYSRRQPQLQPPTLINQTQKHITQHHNFTMGSAEDRPAPLRLGTVAPDFEAETTAGPIKFHDFIGDKWVVLFSHPEDYTPVCTTELGAFAKLEPEFTKRNVKLIGLSANTVESHGGWVKDIDEISGSQLRFPIIGDKERKIALAYDMLDHQDATNVDSKGIAFTIRSVFVIDPKKTIRTILSYPASTGRNTAEVLRIVDSLQTGDKHKVTTPINWLPGDDVIVHPTVKSPEAEKLFPKMQVVKPYLRFTPLPKEDTSAAV
;
A
#
# COMPACT_ATOMS: atom_id res chain seq x y z
N THR A 1 -22.09 43.42 8.94
CA THR A 1 -21.60 44.27 7.84
C THR A 1 -20.10 44.30 7.93
N ALA A 2 -19.43 43.93 6.84
CA ALA A 2 -17.98 43.86 6.77
C ALA A 2 -17.40 45.27 6.69
N SER A 3 -16.90 45.78 7.81
CA SER A 3 -16.08 47.00 7.84
C SER A 3 -15.33 47.02 9.17
N ASP A 4 -14.11 46.51 9.13
CA ASP A 4 -12.92 47.06 9.79
C ASP A 4 -11.92 45.95 10.04
N PHE A 5 -10.85 45.95 9.26
CA PHE A 5 -9.47 45.49 9.55
C PHE A 5 -8.73 45.29 8.23
N TYR A 6 -8.62 46.36 7.44
CA TYR A 6 -7.60 46.47 6.39
C TYR A 6 -6.87 47.80 6.58
N SER A 7 -5.82 47.79 7.39
CA SER A 7 -4.81 48.84 7.38
C SER A 7 -3.47 48.29 7.86
N ARG A 8 -2.52 48.25 6.92
CA ARG A 8 -1.05 48.30 7.08
C ARG A 8 -0.33 47.04 7.59
N ARG A 9 0.33 46.37 6.64
CA ARG A 9 1.80 46.44 6.46
C ARG A 9 2.19 45.77 5.13
N GLN A 10 2.68 46.53 4.17
CA GLN A 10 3.45 45.97 3.04
C GLN A 10 4.88 45.68 3.52
N PRO A 11 5.48 44.52 3.23
CA PRO A 11 6.91 44.33 3.39
C PRO A 11 7.65 45.02 2.24
N GLN A 12 8.62 45.89 2.58
CA GLN A 12 9.57 46.46 1.63
C GLN A 12 10.51 45.36 1.11
N LEU A 13 10.64 45.27 -0.21
CA LEU A 13 11.66 44.48 -0.89
C LEU A 13 13.04 45.11 -0.65
N GLN A 14 13.97 44.35 -0.07
CA GLN A 14 15.39 44.72 -0.03
C GLN A 14 16.11 44.26 -1.32
N PRO A 15 17.10 45.03 -1.82
CA PRO A 15 17.81 44.70 -3.05
C PRO A 15 18.80 43.53 -2.86
N PRO A 16 19.16 42.81 -3.95
CA PRO A 16 19.98 41.62 -3.85
C PRO A 16 21.46 42.00 -3.76
N THR A 17 22.11 41.65 -2.65
CA THR A 17 23.57 41.63 -2.56
C THR A 17 24.04 40.48 -1.69
N LEU A 18 25.07 39.77 -2.16
CA LEU A 18 25.81 38.66 -1.53
C LEU A 18 25.28 37.23 -1.76
N ILE A 19 25.13 36.85 -3.03
CA ILE A 19 25.41 35.47 -3.47
C ILE A 19 26.86 35.47 -3.94
N ASN A 20 27.83 35.05 -3.11
CA ASN A 20 29.14 34.55 -3.60
C ASN A 20 30.16 34.03 -2.56
N GLN A 21 29.78 33.63 -1.33
CA GLN A 21 30.80 33.10 -0.39
C GLN A 21 30.50 31.78 0.32
N THR A 22 29.36 31.13 0.10
CA THR A 22 29.04 29.84 0.75
C THR A 22 29.26 28.61 -0.15
N GLN A 23 29.95 28.75 -1.27
CA GLN A 23 30.11 27.68 -2.27
C GLN A 23 31.50 27.01 -2.26
N LYS A 24 32.23 27.05 -1.14
CA LYS A 24 33.59 26.48 -1.05
C LYS A 24 33.87 25.46 0.05
N HIS A 25 32.87 24.99 0.80
CA HIS A 25 33.09 23.96 1.85
C HIS A 25 32.08 22.81 1.82
N ILE A 26 31.79 22.28 0.63
CA ILE A 26 31.20 20.95 0.50
C ILE A 26 31.98 20.22 -0.59
N THR A 27 33.15 19.70 -0.22
CA THR A 27 33.88 18.72 -1.02
C THR A 27 34.59 17.78 -0.06
N GLN A 28 33.82 16.92 0.60
CA GLN A 28 34.34 15.65 1.08
C GLN A 28 33.56 14.56 0.36
N HIS A 29 34.31 13.80 -0.43
CA HIS A 29 33.86 12.79 -1.34
C HIS A 29 33.33 11.57 -0.58
N HIS A 30 32.02 11.32 -0.69
CA HIS A 30 31.52 9.96 -0.79
C HIS A 30 31.01 9.78 -2.21
N ASN A 31 31.78 9.03 -3.01
CA ASN A 31 31.37 8.55 -4.32
C ASN A 31 30.22 7.55 -4.12
N PHE A 32 28.99 8.05 -4.06
CA PHE A 32 27.84 7.25 -4.44
C PHE A 32 27.82 7.27 -5.97
N THR A 33 28.35 6.22 -6.59
CA THR A 33 28.09 5.94 -8.00
C THR A 33 26.57 5.80 -8.13
N MET A 34 25.89 6.86 -8.58
CA MET A 34 24.55 6.72 -9.13
C MET A 34 24.71 5.78 -10.32
N GLY A 35 24.10 4.59 -10.23
CA GLY A 35 23.95 3.69 -11.36
C GLY A 35 23.37 4.46 -12.55
N SER A 36 23.75 4.04 -13.75
CA SER A 36 23.28 4.67 -14.98
C SER A 36 21.75 4.72 -15.02
N ALA A 37 21.16 5.58 -15.86
CA ALA A 37 19.70 5.61 -16.03
C ALA A 37 19.09 4.26 -16.45
N GLU A 38 19.92 3.28 -16.86
CA GLU A 38 19.55 1.90 -17.21
C GLU A 38 19.42 0.96 -15.99
N ASP A 39 19.90 1.35 -14.79
CA ASP A 39 19.83 0.53 -13.55
C ASP A 39 18.57 0.78 -12.70
N ARG A 40 17.67 1.67 -13.13
CA ARG A 40 16.41 1.88 -12.40
C ARG A 40 15.46 0.71 -12.68
N PRO A 41 14.91 0.05 -11.63
CA PRO A 41 13.88 -0.96 -11.80
C PRO A 41 12.76 -0.40 -12.69
N ALA A 42 12.24 -1.23 -13.59
CA ALA A 42 11.09 -0.83 -14.40
C ALA A 42 9.96 -0.35 -13.47
N PRO A 43 9.29 0.78 -13.77
CA PRO A 43 8.29 1.34 -12.89
C PRO A 43 7.18 0.32 -12.63
N LEU A 44 6.85 0.09 -11.36
CA LEU A 44 5.76 -0.81 -11.00
C LEU A 44 4.42 -0.19 -11.39
N ARG A 45 3.63 -0.95 -12.15
CA ARG A 45 2.29 -0.56 -12.61
C ARG A 45 1.31 -1.69 -12.35
N LEU A 46 0.02 -1.35 -12.31
CA LEU A 46 -1.04 -2.35 -12.33
C LEU A 46 -0.85 -3.26 -13.56
N GLY A 47 -0.96 -4.58 -13.36
CA GLY A 47 -0.71 -5.57 -14.42
C GLY A 47 0.74 -6.05 -14.51
N THR A 48 1.68 -5.46 -13.79
CA THR A 48 3.08 -5.92 -13.76
C THR A 48 3.20 -7.16 -12.88
N VAL A 49 4.07 -8.10 -13.25
CA VAL A 49 4.47 -9.21 -12.38
C VAL A 49 5.26 -8.63 -11.20
N ALA A 50 4.83 -8.95 -9.98
CA ALA A 50 5.48 -8.53 -8.76
C ALA A 50 6.94 -9.04 -8.74
N PRO A 51 7.94 -8.18 -8.44
CA PRO A 51 9.32 -8.62 -8.31
C PRO A 51 9.46 -9.83 -7.39
N ASP A 52 10.15 -10.89 -7.83
CA ASP A 52 10.47 -12.03 -6.97
C ASP A 52 11.72 -11.74 -6.16
N PHE A 53 11.78 -12.25 -4.93
CA PHE A 53 12.90 -12.04 -4.03
C PHE A 53 13.00 -13.17 -3.00
N GLU A 54 14.18 -13.30 -2.40
CA GLU A 54 14.40 -14.11 -1.21
C GLU A 54 14.63 -13.18 -0.02
N ALA A 55 14.05 -13.52 1.13
CA ALA A 55 14.13 -12.68 2.32
C ALA A 55 14.04 -13.48 3.62
N GLU A 56 14.71 -12.99 4.65
CA GLU A 56 14.48 -13.42 6.03
C GLU A 56 13.24 -12.73 6.59
N THR A 57 12.40 -13.49 7.29
CA THR A 57 11.19 -12.98 7.95
C THR A 57 11.09 -13.47 9.38
N THR A 58 10.18 -12.89 10.16
CA THR A 58 9.83 -13.39 11.50
C THR A 58 9.30 -14.83 11.53
N ALA A 59 8.87 -15.37 10.38
CA ALA A 59 8.41 -16.76 10.25
C ALA A 59 9.43 -17.67 9.52
N GLY A 60 10.67 -17.20 9.35
CA GLY A 60 11.73 -17.91 8.62
C GLY A 60 11.96 -17.39 7.19
N PRO A 61 12.91 -17.96 6.46
CA PRO A 61 13.26 -17.53 5.11
C PRO A 61 12.13 -17.84 4.12
N ILE A 62 11.94 -16.96 3.15
CA ILE A 62 10.97 -17.14 2.07
C ILE A 62 11.60 -16.87 0.71
N LYS A 63 11.03 -17.49 -0.33
CA LYS A 63 11.03 -16.99 -1.70
C LYS A 63 9.65 -16.44 -2.02
N PHE A 64 9.55 -15.20 -2.47
CA PHE A 64 8.29 -14.47 -2.44
C PHE A 64 7.21 -15.08 -3.34
N HIS A 65 7.56 -15.53 -4.54
CA HIS A 65 6.59 -16.19 -5.44
C HIS A 65 6.11 -17.53 -4.88
N ASP A 66 6.99 -18.28 -4.20
CA ASP A 66 6.61 -19.52 -3.52
C ASP A 66 5.71 -19.23 -2.31
N PHE A 67 6.00 -18.14 -1.57
CA PHE A 67 5.15 -17.65 -0.49
C PHE A 67 3.76 -17.24 -1.01
N ILE A 68 3.65 -16.58 -2.17
CA ILE A 68 2.36 -16.27 -2.78
C ILE A 68 1.62 -17.59 -3.10
N GLY A 69 2.28 -18.53 -3.77
CA GLY A 69 1.67 -19.81 -4.17
C GLY A 69 0.45 -19.60 -5.06
N ASP A 70 -0.69 -20.16 -4.68
CA ASP A 70 -2.00 -20.02 -5.34
C ASP A 70 -2.93 -18.99 -4.67
N LYS A 71 -2.41 -18.18 -3.75
CA LYS A 71 -3.18 -17.24 -2.94
C LYS A 71 -2.96 -15.80 -3.36
N TRP A 72 -3.87 -14.93 -2.94
CA TRP A 72 -3.66 -13.49 -2.98
C TRP A 72 -2.67 -13.08 -1.88
N VAL A 73 -1.93 -12.00 -2.09
CA VAL A 73 -1.03 -11.42 -1.09
C VAL A 73 -1.27 -9.92 -0.95
N VAL A 74 -1.27 -9.43 0.28
CA VAL A 74 -1.09 -8.01 0.60
C VAL A 74 0.30 -7.84 1.19
N LEU A 75 1.20 -7.26 0.39
CA LEU A 75 2.53 -6.83 0.84
C LEU A 75 2.44 -5.36 1.25
N PHE A 76 2.85 -5.04 2.47
CA PHE A 76 2.79 -3.67 2.96
C PHE A 76 4.04 -3.28 3.75
N SER A 77 4.52 -2.06 3.56
CA SER A 77 5.69 -1.55 4.27
C SER A 77 5.32 -0.66 5.44
N HIS A 78 6.22 -0.51 6.42
CA HIS A 78 6.14 0.51 7.46
C HIS A 78 7.53 1.13 7.67
N PRO A 79 7.64 2.44 7.99
CA PRO A 79 8.93 3.12 8.08
C PRO A 79 9.93 2.44 9.03
N GLU A 80 9.53 2.23 10.28
CA GLU A 80 10.42 1.77 11.34
C GLU A 80 9.64 1.09 12.48
N ASP A 81 10.24 0.05 13.06
CA ASP A 81 9.78 -0.58 14.30
C ASP A 81 9.75 0.41 15.48
N TYR A 82 9.01 0.09 16.55
CA TYR A 82 8.92 0.90 17.77
C TYR A 82 8.44 2.34 17.57
N THR A 83 7.68 2.60 16.50
CA THR A 83 7.08 3.91 16.21
C THR A 83 5.55 3.90 16.34
N PRO A 84 4.93 5.00 16.81
CA PRO A 84 3.55 4.97 17.29
C PRO A 84 2.52 4.61 16.21
N VAL A 85 2.62 5.20 15.01
CA VAL A 85 1.68 4.92 13.92
C VAL A 85 1.88 3.50 13.35
N CYS A 86 3.12 3.02 13.27
CA CYS A 86 3.37 1.66 12.80
C CYS A 86 2.79 0.62 13.76
N THR A 87 2.91 0.85 15.08
CA THR A 87 2.35 -0.04 16.09
C THR A 87 0.82 -0.14 15.97
N THR A 88 0.13 0.98 15.75
CA THR A 88 -1.33 0.95 15.58
C THR A 88 -1.75 0.26 14.28
N GLU A 89 -1.00 0.46 13.19
CA GLU A 89 -1.29 -0.18 11.90
C GLU A 89 -1.10 -1.70 11.92
N LEU A 90 0.04 -2.19 12.42
CA LEU A 90 0.30 -3.63 12.45
C LEU A 90 -0.66 -4.34 13.40
N GLY A 91 -1.01 -3.74 14.54
CA GLY A 91 -2.06 -4.26 15.41
C GLY A 91 -3.44 -4.31 14.73
N ALA A 92 -3.79 -3.29 13.93
CA ALA A 92 -5.03 -3.28 13.16
C ALA A 92 -5.05 -4.35 12.05
N PHE A 93 -3.93 -4.54 11.33
CA PHE A 93 -3.79 -5.64 10.36
C PHE A 93 -3.85 -7.01 11.06
N ALA A 94 -3.22 -7.18 12.22
CA ALA A 94 -3.25 -8.44 12.97
C ALA A 94 -4.66 -8.82 13.39
N LYS A 95 -5.47 -7.85 13.85
CA LYS A 95 -6.88 -8.07 14.16
C LYS A 95 -7.73 -8.44 12.95
N LEU A 96 -7.43 -7.88 11.77
CA LEU A 96 -8.14 -8.18 10.52
C LEU A 96 -7.59 -9.37 9.76
N GLU A 97 -6.43 -9.91 10.12
CA GLU A 97 -5.81 -11.07 9.45
C GLU A 97 -6.78 -12.26 9.27
N PRO A 98 -7.65 -12.61 10.24
CA PRO A 98 -8.66 -13.66 10.02
C PRO A 98 -9.57 -13.37 8.82
N GLU A 99 -9.97 -12.11 8.60
CA GLU A 99 -10.83 -11.73 7.47
C GLU A 99 -10.11 -11.85 6.12
N PHE A 100 -8.82 -11.51 6.07
CA PHE A 100 -7.98 -11.76 4.89
C PHE A 100 -7.81 -13.26 4.65
N THR A 101 -7.59 -14.04 5.70
CA THR A 101 -7.41 -15.50 5.64
C THR A 101 -8.65 -16.18 5.06
N LYS A 102 -9.85 -15.79 5.50
CA LYS A 102 -11.14 -16.28 4.97
C LYS A 102 -11.28 -16.02 3.46
N ARG A 103 -10.71 -14.92 2.95
CA ARG A 103 -10.66 -14.56 1.52
C ARG A 103 -9.49 -15.20 0.75
N ASN A 104 -8.80 -16.18 1.36
CA ASN A 104 -7.61 -16.81 0.82
C ASN A 104 -6.50 -15.80 0.47
N VAL A 105 -6.32 -14.79 1.34
CA VAL A 105 -5.29 -13.75 1.21
C VAL A 105 -4.28 -13.89 2.34
N LYS A 106 -2.99 -13.89 2.00
CA LYS A 106 -1.89 -13.81 2.97
C LYS A 106 -1.46 -12.36 3.16
N LEU A 107 -1.21 -11.99 4.40
CA LEU A 107 -0.56 -10.71 4.74
C LEU A 107 0.95 -10.93 4.86
N ILE A 108 1.73 -9.90 4.52
CA ILE A 108 3.17 -9.85 4.78
C ILE A 108 3.63 -8.40 4.95
N GLY A 109 4.23 -8.12 6.10
CA GLY A 109 4.80 -6.80 6.44
C GLY A 109 6.25 -6.67 5.95
N LEU A 110 6.75 -5.45 5.85
CA LEU A 110 8.14 -5.15 5.52
C LEU A 110 8.58 -3.85 6.18
N SER A 111 9.79 -3.81 6.70
CA SER A 111 10.49 -2.54 6.93
C SER A 111 11.99 -2.73 6.75
N ALA A 112 12.73 -1.64 6.89
CA ALA A 112 14.17 -1.65 6.80
C ALA A 112 14.89 -2.03 8.11
N ASN A 113 14.17 -2.54 9.12
CA ASN A 113 14.77 -3.09 10.33
C ASN A 113 15.20 -4.57 10.12
N THR A 114 15.77 -5.17 11.16
CA THR A 114 16.16 -6.59 11.17
C THR A 114 15.02 -7.46 11.70
N VAL A 115 15.02 -8.75 11.33
CA VAL A 115 14.07 -9.73 11.88
C VAL A 115 14.13 -9.79 13.42
N GLU A 116 15.31 -9.60 14.00
CA GLU A 116 15.46 -9.57 15.47
C GLU A 116 14.75 -8.38 16.12
N SER A 117 14.80 -7.19 15.50
CA SER A 117 14.02 -6.01 15.92
C SER A 117 12.51 -6.32 15.90
N HIS A 118 12.03 -6.95 14.82
CA HIS A 118 10.63 -7.31 14.68
C HIS A 118 10.17 -8.25 15.79
N GLY A 119 10.98 -9.27 16.12
CA GLY A 119 10.64 -10.25 17.14
C GLY A 119 10.43 -9.64 18.54
N GLY A 120 11.19 -8.59 18.88
CA GLY A 120 10.96 -7.81 20.09
C GLY A 120 9.68 -6.99 20.00
N TRP A 121 9.52 -6.23 18.92
CA TRP A 121 8.43 -5.28 18.73
C TRP A 121 7.04 -5.93 18.57
N VAL A 122 6.97 -7.14 18.01
CA VAL A 122 5.71 -7.92 17.91
C VAL A 122 5.04 -8.09 19.27
N LYS A 123 5.81 -8.24 20.36
CA LYS A 123 5.25 -8.34 21.71
C LYS A 123 4.54 -7.06 22.13
N ASP A 124 5.16 -5.91 21.87
CA ASP A 124 4.57 -4.60 22.16
C ASP A 124 3.28 -4.39 21.36
N ILE A 125 3.27 -4.77 20.08
CA ILE A 125 2.08 -4.69 19.21
C ILE A 125 0.93 -5.51 19.79
N ASP A 126 1.20 -6.77 20.16
CA ASP A 126 0.19 -7.67 20.70
C ASP A 126 -0.33 -7.20 22.06
N GLU A 127 0.56 -6.71 22.94
CA GLU A 127 0.18 -6.13 24.23
C GLU A 127 -0.70 -4.88 24.06
N ILE A 128 -0.25 -3.90 23.27
CA ILE A 128 -0.92 -2.59 23.11
C ILE A 128 -2.25 -2.74 22.39
N SER A 129 -2.29 -3.57 21.35
CA SER A 129 -3.50 -3.69 20.53
C SER A 129 -4.44 -4.79 21.02
N GLY A 130 -3.97 -5.75 21.84
CA GLY A 130 -4.74 -6.96 22.15
C GLY A 130 -4.94 -7.85 20.91
N SER A 131 -3.97 -7.86 20.00
CA SER A 131 -3.94 -8.70 18.81
C SER A 131 -3.12 -9.97 19.03
N GLN A 132 -3.04 -10.78 17.98
CA GLN A 132 -2.01 -11.80 17.84
C GLN A 132 -1.45 -11.70 16.41
N LEU A 133 -0.31 -11.06 16.25
CA LEU A 133 0.34 -10.89 14.95
C LEU A 133 0.97 -12.21 14.51
N ARG A 134 0.46 -12.79 13.42
CA ARG A 134 0.92 -14.10 12.89
C ARG A 134 1.53 -14.02 11.50
N PHE A 135 1.21 -12.98 10.73
CA PHE A 135 1.81 -12.79 9.42
C PHE A 135 3.31 -12.48 9.53
N PRO A 136 4.12 -12.93 8.56
CA PRO A 136 5.55 -12.62 8.54
C PRO A 136 5.81 -11.13 8.34
N ILE A 137 6.88 -10.64 8.97
CA ILE A 137 7.47 -9.32 8.71
C ILE A 137 8.86 -9.54 8.12
N ILE A 138 9.09 -9.00 6.92
CA ILE A 138 10.37 -9.04 6.21
C ILE A 138 11.34 -8.03 6.83
N GLY A 139 12.55 -8.49 7.17
CA GLY A 139 13.65 -7.62 7.55
C GLY A 139 14.49 -7.21 6.35
N ASP A 140 14.22 -6.03 5.77
CA ASP A 140 14.90 -5.51 4.58
C ASP A 140 15.97 -4.46 4.94
N LYS A 141 16.90 -4.83 5.82
CA LYS A 141 17.96 -3.92 6.32
C LYS A 141 18.83 -3.31 5.21
N GLU A 142 19.00 -3.99 4.08
CA GLU A 142 19.72 -3.47 2.91
C GLU A 142 18.85 -2.67 1.94
N ARG A 143 17.54 -2.52 2.21
CA ARG A 143 16.56 -1.81 1.36
C ARG A 143 16.46 -2.36 -0.06
N LYS A 144 16.80 -3.63 -0.28
CA LYS A 144 16.80 -4.21 -1.62
C LYS A 144 15.38 -4.39 -2.14
N ILE A 145 14.49 -4.86 -1.27
CA ILE A 145 13.09 -5.09 -1.61
C ILE A 145 12.37 -3.75 -1.65
N ALA A 146 12.64 -2.86 -0.70
CA ALA A 146 12.12 -1.50 -0.69
C ALA A 146 12.48 -0.74 -1.97
N LEU A 147 13.71 -0.88 -2.48
CA LEU A 147 14.11 -0.29 -3.76
C LEU A 147 13.39 -0.96 -4.94
N ALA A 148 13.30 -2.30 -4.97
CA ALA A 148 12.62 -3.03 -6.04
C ALA A 148 11.11 -2.73 -6.12
N TYR A 149 10.51 -2.37 -4.99
CA TYR A 149 9.10 -2.02 -4.88
C TYR A 149 8.82 -0.51 -4.82
N ASP A 150 9.83 0.34 -5.02
CA ASP A 150 9.67 1.80 -4.97
C ASP A 150 9.00 2.29 -3.66
N MET A 151 9.43 1.72 -2.54
CA MET A 151 8.88 1.97 -1.21
C MET A 151 9.69 2.98 -0.39
N LEU A 152 10.82 3.48 -0.90
CA LEU A 152 11.67 4.41 -0.14
C LEU A 152 11.05 5.82 -0.09
N ASP A 153 11.24 6.49 1.04
CA ASP A 153 10.79 7.86 1.19
C ASP A 153 11.70 8.83 0.41
N HIS A 154 11.13 9.44 -0.63
CA HIS A 154 11.80 10.44 -1.44
C HIS A 154 11.32 11.87 -1.13
N GLN A 155 10.33 12.03 -0.26
CA GLN A 155 9.71 13.32 0.05
C GLN A 155 10.19 13.90 1.38
N ASP A 156 10.41 13.06 2.40
CA ASP A 156 10.78 13.48 3.74
C ASP A 156 12.24 13.16 4.02
N ALA A 157 13.10 14.18 3.93
CA ALA A 157 14.54 14.05 4.20
C ALA A 157 14.86 13.70 5.66
N THR A 158 13.88 13.76 6.57
CA THR A 158 14.04 13.38 7.98
C THR A 158 13.66 11.93 8.25
N ASN A 159 12.95 11.27 7.32
CA ASN A 159 12.58 9.87 7.43
C ASN A 159 13.75 8.96 7.00
N VAL A 160 14.85 9.04 7.74
CA VAL A 160 16.11 8.35 7.46
C VAL A 160 16.64 7.66 8.72
N ASP A 161 17.43 6.61 8.53
CA ASP A 161 18.13 5.95 9.63
C ASP A 161 19.34 6.77 10.12
N SER A 162 20.05 6.23 11.12
CA SER A 162 21.25 6.87 11.69
C SER A 162 22.40 7.10 10.70
N LYS A 163 22.36 6.45 9.52
CA LYS A 163 23.33 6.64 8.43
C LYS A 163 22.83 7.59 7.35
N GLY A 164 21.64 8.17 7.52
CA GLY A 164 21.01 9.04 6.53
C GLY A 164 20.37 8.30 5.36
N ILE A 165 20.13 6.98 5.48
CA ILE A 165 19.47 6.18 4.45
C ILE A 165 17.97 6.22 4.68
N ALA A 166 17.19 6.53 3.64
CA ALA A 166 15.73 6.62 3.73
C ALA A 166 15.10 5.33 4.28
N PHE A 167 14.10 5.52 5.14
CA PHE A 167 13.15 4.48 5.51
C PHE A 167 12.08 4.31 4.43
N THR A 168 11.25 3.28 4.58
CA THR A 168 10.13 3.10 3.66
C THR A 168 8.99 4.06 3.97
N ILE A 169 8.22 4.44 2.96
CA ILE A 169 6.87 4.98 3.13
C ILE A 169 5.90 3.86 3.53
N ARG A 170 4.61 4.19 3.68
CA ARG A 170 3.54 3.24 3.97
C ARG A 170 2.91 2.74 2.68
N SER A 171 3.60 1.85 1.98
CA SER A 171 3.10 1.26 0.72
C SER A 171 2.23 0.05 0.98
N VAL A 172 1.28 -0.23 0.07
CA VAL A 172 0.47 -1.46 0.03
C VAL A 172 0.39 -1.94 -1.40
N PHE A 173 0.71 -3.21 -1.63
CA PHE A 173 0.58 -3.92 -2.88
C PHE A 173 -0.40 -5.08 -2.71
N VAL A 174 -1.51 -5.05 -3.46
CA VAL A 174 -2.42 -6.19 -3.55
C VAL A 174 -2.05 -7.00 -4.78
N ILE A 175 -1.62 -8.25 -4.59
CA ILE A 175 -1.03 -9.12 -5.60
C ILE A 175 -1.90 -10.37 -5.74
N ASP A 176 -2.22 -10.74 -6.98
CA ASP A 176 -3.06 -11.92 -7.25
C ASP A 176 -2.25 -13.24 -7.36
N PRO A 177 -2.90 -14.41 -7.41
CA PRO A 177 -2.23 -15.70 -7.54
C PRO A 177 -1.33 -15.83 -8.79
N LYS A 178 -1.58 -15.02 -9.83
CA LYS A 178 -0.75 -14.94 -11.03
C LYS A 178 0.47 -14.03 -10.83
N LYS A 179 0.75 -13.63 -9.59
CA LYS A 179 1.84 -12.72 -9.20
C LYS A 179 1.65 -11.32 -9.78
N THR A 180 0.45 -10.96 -10.18
CA THR A 180 0.19 -9.66 -10.84
C THR A 180 -0.16 -8.61 -9.79
N ILE A 181 0.44 -7.44 -9.86
CA ILE A 181 0.06 -6.29 -9.03
C ILE A 181 -1.31 -5.77 -9.49
N ARG A 182 -2.29 -5.80 -8.59
CA ARG A 182 -3.69 -5.40 -8.83
C ARG A 182 -4.05 -4.07 -8.18
N THR A 183 -3.34 -3.65 -7.15
CA THR A 183 -3.49 -2.34 -6.53
C THR A 183 -2.18 -1.90 -5.89
N ILE A 184 -1.90 -0.59 -5.96
CA ILE A 184 -0.80 0.07 -5.26
C ILE A 184 -1.41 1.24 -4.47
N LEU A 185 -1.12 1.33 -3.18
CA LEU A 185 -1.40 2.50 -2.35
C LEU A 185 -0.08 3.01 -1.78
N SER A 186 0.13 4.32 -1.80
CA SER A 186 1.33 4.97 -1.26
C SER A 186 0.92 6.08 -0.30
N TYR A 187 1.27 5.90 0.97
CA TYR A 187 0.99 6.86 2.04
C TYR A 187 2.32 7.35 2.63
N PRO A 188 2.46 8.65 2.97
CA PRO A 188 3.64 9.13 3.66
C PRO A 188 3.73 8.56 5.08
N ALA A 189 4.92 8.60 5.69
CA ALA A 189 5.11 8.15 7.07
C ALA A 189 4.16 8.83 8.08
N SER A 190 3.75 10.06 7.82
CA SER A 190 2.85 10.85 8.67
C SER A 190 1.37 10.43 8.63
N THR A 191 0.94 9.63 7.65
CA THR A 191 -0.48 9.30 7.44
C THR A 191 -0.73 7.81 7.63
N GLY A 192 -1.35 7.43 8.75
CA GLY A 192 -1.78 6.05 8.98
C GLY A 192 -2.82 5.59 7.95
N ARG A 193 -2.72 4.33 7.53
CA ARG A 193 -3.59 3.68 6.54
C ARG A 193 -4.91 3.25 7.15
N ASN A 194 -5.91 3.14 6.28
CA ASN A 194 -7.18 2.51 6.61
C ASN A 194 -7.14 1.02 6.23
N THR A 195 -7.01 0.12 7.21
CA THR A 195 -6.94 -1.33 6.97
C THR A 195 -8.27 -1.91 6.43
N ALA A 196 -9.40 -1.30 6.76
CA ALA A 196 -10.70 -1.69 6.21
C ALA A 196 -10.80 -1.38 4.71
N GLU A 197 -10.15 -0.31 4.24
CA GLU A 197 -10.08 -0.02 2.80
C GLU A 197 -9.26 -1.07 2.06
N VAL A 198 -8.15 -1.53 2.64
CA VAL A 198 -7.35 -2.61 2.04
C VAL A 198 -8.18 -3.89 1.90
N LEU A 199 -8.96 -4.26 2.93
CA LEU A 199 -9.87 -5.39 2.87
C LEU A 199 -10.98 -5.19 1.82
N ARG A 200 -11.58 -3.99 1.75
CA ARG A 200 -12.61 -3.63 0.77
C ARG A 200 -12.10 -3.71 -0.67
N ILE A 201 -10.84 -3.32 -0.92
CA ILE A 201 -10.18 -3.47 -2.22
C ILE A 201 -10.03 -4.94 -2.59
N VAL A 202 -9.58 -5.80 -1.65
CA VAL A 202 -9.55 -7.25 -1.88
C VAL A 202 -10.93 -7.75 -2.26
N ASP A 203 -11.96 -7.29 -1.53
CA ASP A 203 -13.33 -7.71 -1.80
C ASP A 203 -13.82 -7.30 -3.20
N SER A 204 -13.53 -6.06 -3.59
CA SER A 204 -13.85 -5.54 -4.92
C SER A 204 -13.17 -6.32 -6.04
N LEU A 205 -11.85 -6.56 -5.91
CA LEU A 205 -11.06 -7.26 -6.92
C LEU A 205 -11.55 -8.70 -7.12
N GLN A 206 -11.73 -9.45 -6.03
CA GLN A 206 -12.19 -10.84 -6.10
C GLN A 206 -13.64 -10.94 -6.61
N THR A 207 -14.51 -10.00 -6.20
CA THR A 207 -15.89 -9.94 -6.68
C THR A 207 -15.95 -9.68 -8.20
N GLY A 208 -15.16 -8.73 -8.69
CA GLY A 208 -15.07 -8.42 -10.12
C GLY A 208 -14.58 -9.62 -10.95
N ASP A 209 -13.51 -10.28 -10.48
CA ASP A 209 -12.93 -11.46 -11.14
C ASP A 209 -13.93 -12.63 -11.22
N LYS A 210 -14.76 -12.83 -10.20
CA LYS A 210 -15.72 -13.96 -10.12
C LYS A 210 -17.03 -13.70 -10.88
N HIS A 211 -17.56 -12.47 -10.84
CA HIS A 211 -18.95 -12.22 -11.25
C HIS A 211 -19.11 -11.42 -12.56
N LYS A 212 -18.03 -11.02 -13.25
CA LYS A 212 -18.09 -10.11 -14.42
C LYS A 212 -18.83 -8.80 -14.10
N VAL A 213 -18.54 -8.22 -12.95
CA VAL A 213 -19.10 -6.95 -12.48
C VAL A 213 -18.01 -5.95 -12.14
N THR A 214 -18.40 -4.70 -11.93
CA THR A 214 -17.55 -3.62 -11.42
C THR A 214 -18.21 -3.03 -10.18
N THR A 215 -17.43 -2.78 -9.13
CA THR A 215 -17.94 -2.15 -7.91
C THR A 215 -17.98 -0.63 -8.06
N PRO A 216 -19.09 0.06 -7.76
CA PRO A 216 -19.18 1.53 -7.85
C PRO A 216 -18.34 2.24 -6.76
N ILE A 217 -18.35 3.57 -6.81
CA ILE A 217 -17.75 4.42 -5.77
C ILE A 217 -18.31 4.07 -4.39
N ASN A 218 -17.44 4.03 -3.38
CA ASN A 218 -17.76 3.71 -1.98
C ASN A 218 -18.45 2.36 -1.75
N TRP A 219 -18.42 1.45 -2.73
CA TRP A 219 -19.08 0.15 -2.64
C TRP A 219 -18.58 -0.66 -1.44
N LEU A 220 -19.52 -1.22 -0.69
CA LEU A 220 -19.31 -2.25 0.32
C LEU A 220 -19.98 -3.57 -0.11
N PRO A 221 -19.50 -4.72 0.39
CA PRO A 221 -20.15 -6.00 0.16
C PRO A 221 -21.64 -6.00 0.51
N GLY A 222 -22.49 -6.32 -0.48
CA GLY A 222 -23.95 -6.29 -0.37
C GLY A 222 -24.61 -5.10 -1.07
N ASP A 223 -23.85 -4.06 -1.41
CA ASP A 223 -24.34 -2.97 -2.26
C ASP A 223 -24.48 -3.42 -3.72
N ASP A 224 -25.35 -2.75 -4.47
CA ASP A 224 -25.51 -2.95 -5.91
C ASP A 224 -24.17 -2.77 -6.66
N VAL A 225 -23.93 -3.63 -7.63
CA VAL A 225 -22.76 -3.61 -8.51
C VAL A 225 -23.14 -3.19 -9.93
N ILE A 226 -22.16 -2.81 -10.73
CA ILE A 226 -22.33 -2.42 -12.13
C ILE A 226 -22.02 -3.62 -13.02
N VAL A 227 -22.90 -3.94 -13.97
CA VAL A 227 -22.61 -4.96 -15.00
C VAL A 227 -21.41 -4.51 -15.82
N HIS A 228 -20.36 -5.35 -15.88
CA HIS A 228 -19.11 -4.97 -16.52
C HIS A 228 -19.34 -4.50 -17.96
N PRO A 229 -18.70 -3.39 -18.43
CA PRO A 229 -18.99 -2.81 -19.73
C PRO A 229 -18.76 -3.73 -20.94
N THR A 230 -17.96 -4.78 -20.78
CA THR A 230 -17.71 -5.79 -21.83
C THR A 230 -18.86 -6.78 -22.01
N VAL A 231 -19.74 -6.94 -21.02
CA VAL A 231 -20.91 -7.84 -21.11
C VAL A 231 -22.03 -7.12 -21.85
N LYS A 232 -22.25 -7.46 -23.12
CA LYS A 232 -23.27 -6.83 -23.98
C LYS A 232 -24.62 -7.56 -23.90
N SER A 233 -25.71 -6.92 -24.31
CA SER A 233 -26.97 -7.63 -24.57
C SER A 233 -26.80 -8.54 -25.80
N PRO A 234 -27.39 -9.75 -25.83
CA PRO A 234 -28.35 -10.31 -24.85
C PRO A 234 -27.70 -11.06 -23.67
N GLU A 235 -26.37 -11.25 -23.63
CA GLU A 235 -25.68 -11.97 -22.54
C GLU A 235 -25.96 -11.34 -21.16
N ALA A 236 -25.94 -10.00 -21.09
CA ALA A 236 -26.20 -9.26 -19.85
C ALA A 236 -27.57 -9.58 -19.24
N GLU A 237 -28.61 -9.71 -20.06
CA GLU A 237 -29.98 -10.02 -19.60
C GLU A 237 -30.09 -11.43 -19.04
N LYS A 238 -29.30 -12.38 -19.59
CA LYS A 238 -29.22 -13.75 -19.10
C LYS A 238 -28.45 -13.85 -17.79
N LEU A 239 -27.31 -13.16 -17.67
CA LEU A 239 -26.45 -13.22 -16.50
C LEU A 239 -27.02 -12.41 -15.32
N PHE A 240 -27.67 -11.28 -15.61
CA PHE A 240 -28.15 -10.34 -14.60
C PHE A 240 -29.64 -10.03 -14.81
N PRO A 241 -30.54 -11.00 -14.56
CA PRO A 241 -31.97 -10.83 -14.82
C PRO A 241 -32.63 -9.76 -13.94
N LYS A 242 -31.98 -9.36 -12.83
CA LYS A 242 -32.41 -8.28 -11.93
C LYS A 242 -31.76 -6.93 -12.26
N MET A 243 -31.07 -6.81 -13.40
CA MET A 243 -30.35 -5.57 -13.72
C MET A 243 -31.32 -4.40 -13.94
N GLN A 244 -30.94 -3.23 -13.44
CA GLN A 244 -31.59 -1.95 -13.72
C GLN A 244 -30.73 -1.12 -14.66
N VAL A 245 -31.28 -0.78 -15.82
CA VAL A 245 -30.60 0.03 -16.84
C VAL A 245 -30.93 1.50 -16.62
N VAL A 246 -29.99 2.26 -16.07
CA VAL A 246 -30.11 3.72 -15.93
C VAL A 246 -29.69 4.41 -17.22
N LYS A 247 -28.61 3.93 -17.84
CA LYS A 247 -28.13 4.28 -19.18
C LYS A 247 -27.54 3.05 -19.85
N PRO A 248 -27.34 3.03 -21.19
CA PRO A 248 -26.73 1.89 -21.86
C PRO A 248 -25.37 1.44 -21.28
N TYR A 249 -24.58 2.39 -20.73
CA TYR A 249 -23.30 2.13 -20.08
C TYR A 249 -23.39 2.00 -18.55
N LEU A 250 -24.52 2.35 -17.94
CA LEU A 250 -24.73 2.39 -16.50
C LEU A 250 -25.89 1.46 -16.13
N ARG A 251 -25.53 0.20 -15.85
CA ARG A 251 -26.45 -0.89 -15.57
C ARG A 251 -26.10 -1.45 -14.20
N PHE A 252 -26.98 -1.27 -13.23
CA PHE A 252 -26.81 -1.80 -11.88
C PHE A 252 -27.43 -3.19 -11.78
N THR A 253 -26.94 -4.03 -10.89
CA THR A 253 -27.56 -5.30 -10.52
C THR A 253 -27.27 -5.57 -9.04
N PRO A 254 -28.24 -6.10 -8.28
CA PRO A 254 -27.97 -6.50 -6.90
C PRO A 254 -26.98 -7.66 -6.87
N LEU A 255 -26.10 -7.65 -5.86
CA LEU A 255 -25.22 -8.77 -5.53
C LEU A 255 -25.21 -8.94 -4.00
N PRO A 256 -25.93 -9.93 -3.46
CA PRO A 256 -25.97 -10.19 -2.02
C PRO A 256 -24.56 -10.34 -1.42
N LYS A 257 -24.39 -9.97 -0.16
CA LYS A 257 -23.08 -10.01 0.52
C LYS A 257 -22.51 -11.44 0.52
N GLU A 258 -23.37 -12.44 0.71
CA GLU A 258 -23.07 -13.87 0.66
C GLU A 258 -22.58 -14.36 -0.71
N ASP A 259 -22.79 -13.60 -1.78
CA ASP A 259 -22.27 -13.93 -3.10
C ASP A 259 -20.90 -13.26 -3.37
N THR A 260 -20.55 -12.22 -2.61
CA THR A 260 -19.24 -11.56 -2.66
C THR A 260 -18.15 -12.39 -1.97
N SER A 261 -16.88 -11.99 -2.11
CA SER A 261 -15.77 -12.57 -1.34
C SER A 261 -15.86 -12.32 0.18
N ALA A 262 -16.75 -11.44 0.64
CA ALA A 262 -16.98 -11.20 2.06
C ALA A 262 -17.89 -12.25 2.73
N ALA A 263 -18.32 -13.27 1.97
CA ALA A 263 -19.21 -14.33 2.41
C ALA A 263 -18.54 -15.48 3.19
N VAL A 264 -17.21 -15.46 3.29
CA VAL A 264 -16.41 -16.56 3.84
C VAL A 264 -16.16 -16.37 5.33
#